data_AF-A0A9P7C3V3-F1
#
_entry.id   AF-A0A9P7C3V3-F1
#
_cell.length_a   1.000
_cell.length_b   1.000
_cell.length_c   1.000
_cell.angle_alpha   90.00
_cell.angle_beta   90.00
_cell.angle_gamma   90.00
#
_symmetry.space_group_name_H-M   'P 1'
#
loop_
_entity.id
_entity.type
_entity.pdbx_description
1 polymer ?
#
loop_
_entity_poly.entity_id
_entity_poly.type
_entity_poly.pdbx_seq_one_letter_code
_entity_poly.pdbx_strand_id
1 'polypeptide(L)'
;MPYELSLSFEKLLETPQLVVVSADGSRYTGGAHGEPLVARFVWLPQHQQMLSAEKLVADAKGWKAISDFVADQLRERVATRLSGEDMDPAQLQESLRNASRMIADGTGPQADNFSQFQPLTDDKGQITALRFVFPPYQVGPYSDGTQTADVPAAVLLPHVAKDYVELFARG
;
A
#
# COMPACT_ATOMS: atom_id res chain seq x y z
N MET A 1 -15.05 -27.78 7.73
CA MET A 1 -15.45 -26.39 7.45
C MET A 1 -15.84 -26.30 5.99
N PRO A 2 -17.00 -25.71 5.62
CA PRO A 2 -17.34 -25.46 4.22
C PRO A 2 -16.40 -24.42 3.61
N TYR A 3 -16.36 -24.35 2.28
CA TYR A 3 -15.69 -23.25 1.59
C TYR A 3 -16.45 -21.95 1.80
N GLU A 4 -15.71 -20.85 1.93
CA GLU A 4 -16.27 -19.52 2.21
C GLU A 4 -15.57 -18.46 1.36
N LEU A 5 -16.35 -17.49 0.89
CA LEU A 5 -15.87 -16.26 0.27
C LEU A 5 -16.61 -15.10 0.91
N SER A 6 -15.86 -14.16 1.48
CA SER A 6 -16.36 -12.90 1.99
C SER A 6 -15.71 -11.75 1.24
N LEU A 7 -16.51 -10.77 0.81
CA LEU A 7 -16.06 -9.55 0.13
C LEU A 7 -16.90 -8.38 0.63
N SER A 8 -16.23 -7.40 1.24
CA SER A 8 -16.83 -6.15 1.69
C SER A 8 -16.27 -5.00 0.87
N PHE A 9 -17.16 -4.15 0.35
CA PHE A 9 -16.80 -2.98 -0.44
C PHE A 9 -17.14 -1.70 0.32
N GLU A 10 -16.21 -0.75 0.36
CA GLU A 10 -16.40 0.54 0.99
C GLU A 10 -15.94 1.66 0.06
N LYS A 11 -16.76 2.72 -0.06
CA LYS A 11 -16.39 3.93 -0.79
C LYS A 11 -15.63 4.86 0.16
N LEU A 12 -14.33 4.97 -0.04
CA LEU A 12 -13.42 5.72 0.83
C LEU A 12 -13.38 7.21 0.51
N LEU A 13 -13.56 7.57 -0.76
CA LEU A 13 -13.51 8.94 -1.25
C LEU A 13 -14.43 9.08 -2.47
N GLU A 14 -15.14 10.19 -2.55
CA GLU A 14 -15.91 10.59 -3.72
C GLU A 14 -15.80 12.11 -3.90
N THR A 15 -15.12 12.50 -4.99
CA THR A 15 -14.99 13.88 -5.45
C THR A 15 -15.29 13.94 -6.95
N PRO A 16 -15.42 15.14 -7.54
CA PRO A 16 -15.55 15.27 -8.99
C PRO A 16 -14.35 14.73 -9.80
N GLN A 17 -13.16 14.59 -9.19
CA GLN A 17 -11.98 14.03 -9.86
C GLN A 17 -11.68 12.57 -9.51
N LEU A 18 -12.16 12.07 -8.37
CA LEU A 18 -11.76 10.78 -7.82
C LEU A 18 -12.95 10.03 -7.20
N VAL A 19 -13.07 8.75 -7.52
CA VAL A 19 -13.88 7.80 -6.75
C VAL A 19 -12.98 6.67 -6.30
N VAL A 20 -12.88 6.46 -4.99
CA VAL A 20 -11.99 5.46 -4.40
C VAL A 20 -12.81 4.43 -3.66
N VAL A 21 -12.62 3.17 -3.99
CA VAL A 21 -13.30 2.03 -3.37
C VAL A 21 -12.27 1.05 -2.85
N SER A 22 -12.40 0.62 -1.60
CA SER A 22 -11.72 -0.58 -1.10
C SER A 22 -12.61 -1.80 -1.24
N ALA A 23 -11.96 -2.94 -1.48
CA ALA A 23 -12.52 -4.25 -1.28
C ALA A 23 -11.61 -5.03 -0.33
N ASP A 24 -12.16 -5.51 0.77
CA ASP A 24 -11.45 -6.32 1.75
C ASP A 24 -12.27 -7.57 2.05
N GLY A 25 -11.61 -8.70 2.25
CA GLY A 25 -12.31 -9.97 2.39
C GLY A 25 -11.40 -11.15 2.66
N SER A 26 -11.97 -12.34 2.53
CA SER A 26 -11.22 -13.58 2.68
C SER A 26 -11.80 -14.69 1.82
N ARG A 27 -10.91 -15.59 1.36
CA ARG A 27 -11.26 -16.85 0.70
C ARG A 27 -10.79 -18.00 1.57
N TYR A 28 -11.69 -18.88 1.96
CA TYR A 28 -11.36 -20.11 2.70
C TYR A 28 -11.72 -21.33 1.87
N THR A 29 -10.71 -22.15 1.55
CA THR A 29 -10.85 -23.40 0.77
C THR A 29 -10.33 -24.62 1.53
N GLY A 30 -10.19 -24.51 2.86
CA GLY A 30 -9.49 -25.47 3.72
C GLY A 30 -8.10 -24.96 4.14
N GLY A 31 -7.53 -25.55 5.19
CA GLY A 31 -6.26 -25.13 5.78
C GLY A 31 -6.40 -24.43 7.14
N ALA A 32 -5.30 -23.83 7.61
CA ALA A 32 -5.21 -23.26 8.95
C ALA A 32 -5.92 -21.90 9.12
N HIS A 33 -6.02 -21.11 8.04
CA HIS A 33 -6.67 -19.80 8.01
C HIS A 33 -7.17 -19.48 6.60
N GLY A 34 -7.97 -18.41 6.46
CA GLY A 34 -8.39 -17.88 5.16
C GLY A 34 -7.26 -17.14 4.44
N GLU A 35 -7.35 -17.07 3.12
CA GLU A 35 -6.52 -16.21 2.29
C GLU A 35 -7.11 -14.80 2.29
N PRO A 36 -6.34 -13.78 2.69
CA PRO A 36 -6.82 -12.40 2.73
C PRO A 36 -6.97 -11.86 1.30
N LEU A 37 -8.07 -11.16 1.05
CA LEU A 37 -8.31 -10.46 -0.21
C LEU A 37 -8.28 -8.96 0.06
N VAL A 38 -7.40 -8.25 -0.62
CA VAL A 38 -7.23 -6.79 -0.52
C VAL A 38 -7.20 -6.23 -1.93
N ALA A 39 -8.13 -5.34 -2.23
CA ALA A 39 -8.20 -4.63 -3.50
C ALA A 39 -8.48 -3.14 -3.28
N ARG A 40 -7.85 -2.27 -4.05
CA ARG A 40 -8.09 -0.83 -4.08
C ARG A 40 -8.37 -0.40 -5.51
N PHE A 41 -9.39 0.40 -5.67
CA PHE A 41 -9.84 0.92 -6.96
C PHE A 41 -9.83 2.44 -6.91
N VAL A 42 -9.08 3.08 -7.79
CA VAL A 42 -9.01 4.53 -7.94
C VAL A 42 -9.54 4.90 -9.32
N TRP A 43 -10.81 5.29 -9.37
CA TRP A 43 -11.48 5.67 -10.62
C TRP A 43 -11.37 7.18 -10.86
N LEU A 44 -11.08 7.55 -12.11
CA LEU A 44 -11.04 8.93 -12.58
C LEU A 44 -12.32 9.23 -13.39
N PRO A 45 -13.38 9.82 -12.81
CA PRO A 45 -14.67 9.99 -13.51
C PRO A 45 -14.56 10.75 -14.82
N GLN A 46 -13.75 11.82 -14.85
CA GLN A 46 -13.58 12.69 -16.02
C GLN A 46 -12.85 12.00 -17.18
N HIS A 47 -12.02 11.00 -16.88
CA HIS A 47 -11.26 10.25 -17.88
C HIS A 47 -11.91 8.90 -18.20
N GLN A 48 -12.96 8.52 -17.47
CA GLN A 48 -13.61 7.21 -17.56
C GLN A 48 -12.62 6.04 -17.54
N GLN A 49 -11.64 6.09 -16.63
CA GLN A 49 -10.64 5.04 -16.50
C GLN A 49 -10.23 4.80 -15.04
N MET A 50 -9.74 3.59 -14.78
CA MET A 50 -9.02 3.27 -13.56
C MET A 50 -7.61 3.85 -13.63
N LEU A 51 -7.19 4.55 -12.57
CA LEU A 51 -5.81 4.93 -12.36
C LEU A 51 -5.06 3.71 -11.82
N SER A 52 -4.10 3.20 -12.59
CA SER A 52 -3.22 2.10 -12.16
C SER A 52 -1.87 2.65 -11.72
N ALA A 53 -1.13 1.84 -10.96
CA ALA A 53 0.22 2.17 -10.53
C ALA A 53 1.11 2.47 -11.74
N GLU A 54 1.08 1.62 -12.77
CA GLU A 54 1.90 1.73 -13.99
C GLU A 54 1.67 3.05 -14.74
N LYS A 55 0.43 3.55 -14.73
CA LYS A 55 0.10 4.83 -15.35
C LYS A 55 0.48 6.01 -14.47
N LEU A 56 0.36 5.86 -13.15
CA LEU A 56 0.59 6.93 -12.18
C LEU A 56 2.05 7.39 -12.16
N VAL A 57 3.01 6.46 -12.15
CA VAL A 57 4.44 6.76 -12.00
C VAL A 57 5.14 6.60 -13.36
N ALA A 58 5.86 7.64 -13.77
CA ALA A 58 6.34 7.78 -15.15
C ALA A 58 7.49 6.85 -15.53
N ASP A 59 8.36 6.50 -14.58
CA ASP A 59 9.58 5.73 -14.87
C ASP A 59 10.08 4.89 -13.69
N ALA A 60 11.09 4.06 -13.97
CA ALA A 60 11.73 3.19 -12.99
C ALA A 60 12.46 3.96 -11.85
N LYS A 61 12.89 5.21 -12.09
CA LYS A 61 13.50 6.02 -11.03
C LYS A 61 12.46 6.45 -10.01
N GLY A 62 11.26 6.78 -10.47
CA GLY A 62 10.12 7.02 -9.61
C GLY A 62 9.77 5.84 -8.72
N TRP A 63 9.70 4.64 -9.29
CA TRP A 63 9.46 3.44 -8.51
C TRP A 63 10.56 3.14 -7.50
N LYS A 64 11.83 3.43 -7.84
CA LYS A 64 12.92 3.31 -6.89
C LYS A 64 12.77 4.27 -5.71
N ALA A 65 12.44 5.54 -5.96
CA ALA A 65 12.25 6.53 -4.90
C ALA A 65 11.08 6.18 -3.96
N ILE A 66 9.94 5.75 -4.54
CA ILE A 66 8.77 5.31 -3.77
C ILE A 66 9.09 4.05 -2.97
N SER A 67 9.74 3.08 -3.60
CA SER A 67 10.17 1.82 -2.98
C SER A 67 11.06 2.06 -1.76
N ASP A 68 12.10 2.89 -1.90
CA ASP A 68 13.00 3.21 -0.81
C ASP A 68 12.25 3.88 0.35
N PHE A 69 11.43 4.89 0.05
CA PHE A 69 10.65 5.61 1.06
C PHE A 69 9.72 4.68 1.83
N VAL A 70 8.98 3.82 1.12
CA VAL A 70 8.05 2.87 1.74
C VAL A 70 8.79 1.82 2.55
N ALA A 71 9.88 1.26 2.02
CA ALA A 71 10.66 0.24 2.71
C ALA A 71 11.23 0.77 4.03
N ASP A 72 11.74 2.00 4.04
CA ASP A 72 12.28 2.62 5.24
C ASP A 72 11.19 2.88 6.28
N GLN A 73 10.03 3.41 5.87
CA GLN A 73 8.89 3.60 6.77
C GLN A 73 8.41 2.28 7.39
N LEU A 74 8.35 1.20 6.61
CA LEU A 74 7.94 -0.11 7.13
C LEU A 74 9.00 -0.72 8.07
N ARG A 75 10.29 -0.58 7.76
CA ARG A 75 11.38 -1.05 8.65
C ARG A 75 11.37 -0.32 9.98
N GLU A 76 11.19 1.00 9.96
CA GLU A 76 11.10 1.82 11.17
C GLU A 76 9.92 1.39 12.05
N ARG A 77 8.75 1.15 11.45
CA ARG A 77 7.56 0.68 12.18
C ARG A 77 7.79 -0.69 12.81
N VAL A 78 8.38 -1.63 12.08
CA VAL A 78 8.70 -2.96 12.61
C VAL A 78 9.72 -2.87 13.73
N ALA A 79 10.79 -2.08 13.57
CA ALA A 79 11.79 -1.88 14.61
C ALA A 79 11.18 -1.29 15.87
N THR A 80 10.30 -0.30 15.72
CA THR A 80 9.56 0.31 16.83
C THR A 80 8.70 -0.72 17.56
N ARG A 81 7.90 -1.51 16.82
CA ARG A 81 7.05 -2.57 17.38
C ARG A 81 7.87 -3.59 18.17
N LEU A 82 8.90 -4.17 17.55
CA LEU A 82 9.72 -5.20 18.17
C LEU A 82 10.52 -4.68 19.37
N SER A 83 10.90 -3.40 19.38
CA SER A 83 11.60 -2.82 20.53
C SER A 83 10.73 -2.72 21.80
N GLY A 84 9.40 -2.79 21.64
CA GLY A 84 8.45 -2.84 22.75
C GLY A 84 8.09 -4.26 23.21
N GLU A 85 8.59 -5.30 22.53
CA GLU A 85 8.33 -6.69 22.89
C GLU A 85 9.42 -7.21 23.86
N ASP A 86 9.03 -8.01 24.85
CA ASP A 86 9.98 -8.64 25.78
C ASP A 86 10.64 -9.84 25.10
N MET A 87 11.70 -9.55 24.34
CA MET A 87 12.45 -10.51 23.56
C MET A 87 13.92 -10.54 24.01
N ASP A 88 14.53 -11.72 23.97
CA ASP A 88 15.98 -11.77 24.08
C ASP A 88 16.66 -11.11 22.85
N PRO A 89 17.91 -10.62 22.98
CA PRO A 89 18.58 -9.91 21.88
C PRO A 89 18.76 -10.74 20.59
N ALA A 90 18.87 -12.08 20.71
CA ALA A 90 19.08 -12.95 19.56
C ALA A 90 17.79 -13.12 18.75
N GLN A 91 16.66 -13.31 19.43
CA GLN A 91 15.32 -13.37 18.86
C GLN A 91 14.96 -12.04 18.20
N LEU A 92 15.22 -10.91 18.86
CA LEU A 92 14.99 -9.59 18.28
C LEU A 92 15.76 -9.40 16.96
N GLN A 93 17.05 -9.77 16.95
CA GLN A 93 17.88 -9.67 15.74
C GLN A 93 17.37 -10.58 14.62
N GLU A 94 16.91 -11.79 14.93
CA GLU A 94 16.31 -12.69 13.95
C GLU A 94 14.99 -12.14 13.39
N SER A 95 14.08 -11.66 14.24
CA SER A 95 12.82 -11.04 13.83
C SER A 95 13.04 -9.83 12.93
N LEU A 96 13.99 -8.95 13.28
CA LEU A 96 14.36 -7.79 12.46
C LEU A 96 14.91 -8.19 11.09
N ARG A 97 15.76 -9.23 11.03
CA ARG A 97 16.29 -9.74 9.75
C ARG A 97 15.21 -10.34 8.87
N ASN A 98 14.32 -11.14 9.44
CA ASN A 98 13.23 -11.76 8.70
C ASN A 98 12.25 -10.71 8.16
N ALA A 99 11.85 -9.75 9.00
CA ALA A 99 11.00 -8.65 8.56
C ALA A 99 11.68 -7.79 7.49
N SER A 100 12.97 -7.46 7.64
CA SER A 100 13.71 -6.69 6.64
C SER A 100 13.75 -7.38 5.28
N ARG A 101 13.84 -8.71 5.25
CA ARG A 101 13.79 -9.50 4.01
C ARG A 101 12.41 -9.43 3.38
N MET A 102 11.35 -9.71 4.13
CA MET A 102 9.98 -9.65 3.61
C MET A 102 9.61 -8.26 3.09
N ILE A 103 10.01 -7.20 3.81
CA ILE A 103 9.83 -5.82 3.34
C ILE A 103 10.57 -5.61 2.02
N ALA A 104 11.85 -6.00 1.93
CA ALA A 104 12.62 -5.82 0.70
C ALA A 104 12.01 -6.55 -0.51
N ASP A 105 11.52 -7.76 -0.30
CA ASP A 105 10.87 -8.55 -1.36
C ASP A 105 9.53 -7.92 -1.77
N GLY A 106 8.70 -7.53 -0.79
CA GLY A 106 7.35 -6.99 -1.01
C GLY A 106 7.30 -5.54 -1.47
N THR A 107 8.39 -4.77 -1.32
CA THR A 107 8.47 -3.37 -1.73
C THR A 107 9.45 -3.12 -2.87
N GLY A 108 9.92 -4.15 -3.57
CA GLY A 108 10.79 -3.99 -4.75
C GLY A 108 10.21 -2.97 -5.75
N PRO A 109 11.04 -2.22 -6.50
CA PRO A 109 10.63 -1.04 -7.27
C PRO A 109 9.92 -1.41 -8.58
N GLN A 110 8.77 -2.07 -8.47
CA GLN A 110 7.90 -2.51 -9.56
C GLN A 110 6.47 -2.07 -9.25
N ALA A 111 5.75 -1.58 -10.25
CA ALA A 111 4.39 -1.06 -10.07
C ALA A 111 3.44 -2.07 -9.42
N ASP A 112 3.58 -3.36 -9.75
CA ASP A 112 2.77 -4.46 -9.20
C ASP A 112 2.84 -4.53 -7.66
N ASN A 113 4.01 -4.27 -7.06
CA ASN A 113 4.17 -4.27 -5.60
C ASN A 113 3.39 -3.13 -4.93
N PHE A 114 2.99 -2.13 -5.70
CA PHE A 114 2.31 -0.91 -5.26
C PHE A 114 0.93 -0.76 -5.90
N SER A 115 0.38 -1.84 -6.50
CA SER A 115 -0.91 -1.80 -7.22
C SER A 115 -2.09 -1.47 -6.31
N GLN A 116 -1.96 -1.75 -5.01
CA GLN A 116 -2.96 -1.45 -4.01
C GLN A 116 -2.64 -0.12 -3.35
N PHE A 117 -3.25 0.95 -3.84
CA PHE A 117 -3.09 2.28 -3.27
C PHE A 117 -4.41 3.03 -3.20
N GLN A 118 -4.48 3.98 -2.27
CA GLN A 118 -5.59 4.91 -2.14
C GLN A 118 -5.08 6.34 -1.94
N PRO A 119 -5.63 7.34 -2.64
CA PRO A 119 -5.34 8.74 -2.38
C PRO A 119 -5.82 9.19 -1.00
N LEU A 120 -5.01 10.02 -0.35
CA LEU A 120 -5.40 10.87 0.77
C LEU A 120 -5.50 12.30 0.24
N THR A 121 -6.59 13.00 0.50
CA THR A 121 -6.84 14.33 -0.06
C THR A 121 -6.99 15.41 1.01
N ASP A 122 -6.73 16.65 0.61
CA ASP A 122 -7.12 17.84 1.38
C ASP A 122 -8.62 18.17 1.21
N ASP A 123 -9.03 19.31 1.77
CA ASP A 123 -10.40 19.84 1.70
C ASP A 123 -10.81 20.28 0.28
N LYS A 124 -9.85 20.50 -0.62
CA LYS A 124 -10.07 20.81 -2.04
C LYS A 124 -10.13 19.56 -2.91
N GLY A 125 -9.92 18.38 -2.34
CA GLY A 125 -9.87 17.12 -3.06
C GLY A 125 -8.56 16.86 -3.79
N GLN A 126 -7.50 17.64 -3.53
CA GLN A 126 -6.17 17.39 -4.08
C GLN A 126 -5.43 16.34 -3.28
N ILE A 127 -4.72 15.45 -3.96
CA ILE A 127 -3.96 14.36 -3.35
C ILE A 127 -2.76 14.94 -2.58
N THR A 128 -2.76 14.77 -1.26
CA THR A 128 -1.67 15.17 -0.37
C THR A 128 -0.71 14.02 -0.06
N ALA A 129 -1.17 12.78 -0.21
CA ALA A 129 -0.37 11.57 -0.10
C ALA A 129 -1.06 10.39 -0.80
N LEU A 130 -0.29 9.35 -1.11
CA LEU A 130 -0.84 8.04 -1.44
C LEU A 130 -0.55 7.07 -0.30
N ARG A 131 -1.58 6.35 0.13
CA ARG A 131 -1.45 5.20 1.02
C ARG A 131 -1.32 3.94 0.19
N PHE A 132 -0.16 3.32 0.19
CA PHE A 132 0.04 1.97 -0.31
C PHE A 132 -0.41 0.96 0.74
N VAL A 133 -1.07 -0.12 0.30
CA VAL A 133 -1.70 -1.14 1.15
C VAL A 133 -1.13 -2.49 0.79
N PHE A 134 -0.47 -3.14 1.73
CA PHE A 134 0.21 -4.41 1.54
C PHE A 134 -0.60 -5.51 2.22
N PRO A 135 -1.22 -6.45 1.47
CA PRO A 135 -1.86 -7.62 2.06
C PRO A 135 -0.89 -8.42 2.95
N PRO A 136 -1.43 -9.24 3.87
CA PRO A 136 -0.61 -10.16 4.65
C PRO A 136 0.25 -11.05 3.74
N TYR A 137 1.44 -11.42 4.22
CA TYR A 137 2.51 -12.10 3.49
C TYR A 137 3.31 -11.25 2.48
N GLN A 138 2.84 -10.08 2.07
CA GLN A 138 3.62 -9.27 1.13
C GLN A 138 4.84 -8.63 1.79
N VAL A 139 4.65 -7.93 2.91
CA VAL A 139 5.74 -7.21 3.62
C VAL A 139 5.92 -7.65 5.07
N GLY A 140 5.19 -8.68 5.50
CA GLY A 140 5.20 -9.21 6.85
C GLY A 140 4.35 -10.49 6.95
N PRO A 141 4.45 -11.24 8.06
CA PRO A 141 3.71 -12.49 8.23
C PRO A 141 2.19 -12.25 8.31
N TYR A 142 1.40 -13.32 8.20
CA TYR A 142 -0.07 -13.23 8.32
C TYR A 142 -0.55 -12.57 9.61
N SER A 143 0.15 -12.82 10.72
CA SER A 143 -0.16 -12.27 12.04
C SER A 143 -0.09 -10.75 12.09
N ASP A 144 0.72 -10.12 11.23
CA ASP A 144 0.83 -8.67 11.16
C ASP A 144 -0.38 -8.06 10.44
N GLY A 145 -1.17 -8.88 9.74
CA GLY A 145 -2.32 -8.41 8.97
C GLY A 145 -1.90 -7.50 7.81
N THR A 146 -2.85 -6.70 7.33
CA THR A 146 -2.60 -5.72 6.27
C THR A 146 -1.70 -4.60 6.80
N GLN A 147 -0.62 -4.32 6.09
CA GLN A 147 0.29 -3.21 6.38
C GLN A 147 0.02 -2.04 5.42
N THR A 148 0.38 -0.82 5.81
CA THR A 148 0.22 0.36 4.94
C THR A 148 1.47 1.23 4.98
N ALA A 149 1.66 2.06 3.95
CA ALA A 149 2.69 3.09 3.95
C ALA A 149 2.18 4.33 3.23
N ASP A 150 2.36 5.50 3.85
CA ASP A 150 1.84 6.76 3.33
C ASP A 150 3.01 7.55 2.73
N VAL A 151 2.96 7.80 1.42
CA VAL A 151 3.97 8.54 0.67
C VAL A 151 3.44 9.95 0.36
N PRO A 152 4.07 11.02 0.88
CA PRO A 152 3.61 12.38 0.65
C PRO A 152 3.67 12.79 -0.82
N ALA A 153 2.79 13.72 -1.22
CA ALA A 153 2.77 14.31 -2.56
C ALA A 153 4.14 14.90 -2.94
N ALA A 154 4.88 15.48 -1.99
CA ALA A 154 6.22 16.02 -2.23
C ALA A 154 7.24 14.96 -2.72
N VAL A 155 7.07 13.69 -2.31
CA VAL A 155 7.89 12.56 -2.77
C VAL A 155 7.39 12.02 -4.11
N LEU A 156 6.08 12.04 -4.32
CA LEU A 156 5.44 11.48 -5.53
C LEU A 156 5.56 12.41 -6.74
N LEU A 157 5.27 13.70 -6.56
CA LEU A 157 5.14 14.71 -7.63
C LEU A 157 6.27 14.72 -8.66
N PRO A 158 7.56 14.60 -8.28
CA PRO A 158 8.66 14.56 -9.26
C PRO A 158 8.59 13.36 -10.23
N HIS A 159 7.81 12.34 -9.87
CA HIS A 159 7.73 11.04 -10.55
C HIS A 159 6.35 10.72 -11.10
N VAL A 160 5.34 11.53 -10.79
CA VAL A 160 3.97 11.37 -11.30
C VAL A 160 3.95 11.68 -12.80
N ALA A 161 3.26 10.83 -13.58
CA ALA A 161 3.07 11.07 -15.00
C ALA A 161 2.29 12.38 -15.24
N LYS A 162 2.68 13.11 -16.28
CA LYS A 162 2.20 14.49 -16.55
C LYS A 162 0.68 14.62 -16.52
N ASP A 163 -0.03 13.61 -17.03
CA ASP A 163 -1.49 13.58 -17.12
C ASP A 163 -2.18 13.59 -15.75
N TYR A 164 -1.47 13.25 -14.67
CA TYR A 164 -2.02 13.13 -13.32
C TYR A 164 -1.47 14.15 -12.33
N VAL A 165 -0.52 15.00 -12.72
CA VAL A 165 0.13 15.97 -11.82
C VAL A 165 -0.88 16.95 -11.21
N GLU A 166 -1.92 17.34 -11.96
CA GLU A 166 -2.96 18.26 -11.49
C GLU A 166 -3.88 17.66 -10.42
N LEU A 167 -3.85 16.34 -10.21
CA LEU A 167 -4.56 15.69 -9.11
C LEU A 167 -3.91 15.95 -7.75
N PHE A 168 -2.62 16.30 -7.73
CA PHE A 168 -1.83 16.42 -6.50
C PHE A 168 -1.77 17.84 -5.97
N ALA A 169 -1.76 17.96 -4.64
CA ALA A 169 -1.52 19.22 -3.96
C ALA A 169 -0.08 19.66 -4.18
N ARG A 170 0.11 20.90 -4.63
CA ARG A 170 1.42 21.56 -4.69
C ARG A 170 1.57 22.33 -3.39
N GLY A 171 2.49 21.87 -2.53
CA GLY A 171 2.80 22.54 -1.27
C GLY A 171 3.20 24.00 -1.43
#